data_AF-A0A6I3AZI0-F1
#
_entry.id   AF-A0A6I3AZI0-F1
#
_cell.length_a   1.000
_cell.length_b   1.000
_cell.length_c   1.000
_cell.angle_alpha   90.00
_cell.angle_beta   90.00
_cell.angle_gamma   90.00
#
_symmetry.space_group_name_H-M   'P 1'
#
loop_
_entity.id
_entity.type
_entity.pdbx_description
1 polymer ?
#
loop_
_entity_poly.entity_id
_entity_poly.type
_entity_poly.pdbx_seq_one_letter_code
_entity_poly.pdbx_strand_id
1 'polypeptide(L)'
;MVPVVNLQLRKHNKSTSQRKGVVMILEIASVEIQSDKHAEFEVAIKRAVDTILVKAKGFISFELQHGIEKADRITLLIRWETLDDHMVAFRQSDQYTKWREIIEPYFASTPQVDHWNQIFTA
;
A
#
# COMPACT_ATOMS: atom_id res chain seq x y z
N MET A 1 -2.12 54.65 -47.69
CA MET A 1 -3.46 54.37 -47.13
C MET A 1 -3.33 53.20 -46.17
N VAL A 2 -3.66 53.42 -44.91
CA VAL A 2 -3.81 52.38 -43.87
C VAL A 2 -5.20 51.75 -44.04
N PRO A 3 -5.39 50.48 -43.65
CA PRO A 3 -6.39 50.24 -42.63
C PRO A 3 -5.90 49.33 -41.48
N VAL A 4 -6.21 49.81 -40.27
CA VAL A 4 -6.44 49.09 -39.00
C VAL A 4 -7.62 48.12 -39.25
N VAL A 5 -7.80 46.90 -38.73
CA VAL A 5 -7.79 46.30 -37.37
C VAL A 5 -7.84 44.76 -37.64
N ASN A 6 -7.37 43.82 -36.81
CA ASN A 6 -8.04 43.41 -35.58
C ASN A 6 -7.15 42.42 -34.79
N LEU A 7 -6.92 42.75 -33.52
CA LEU A 7 -6.26 41.93 -32.53
C LEU A 7 -7.33 41.10 -31.81
N GLN A 8 -7.38 39.79 -32.06
CA GLN A 8 -8.18 38.89 -31.23
C GLN A 8 -7.49 37.55 -30.99
N LEU A 9 -6.90 37.48 -29.79
CA LEU A 9 -6.97 36.38 -28.83
C LEU A 9 -6.48 35.00 -29.28
N ARG A 10 -5.28 34.69 -28.75
CA ARG A 10 -4.68 33.36 -28.57
C ARG A 10 -5.74 32.29 -28.22
N LYS A 11 -6.05 31.40 -29.15
CA LYS A 11 -6.69 30.13 -28.81
C LYS A 11 -5.64 29.18 -28.28
N HIS A 12 -5.88 28.80 -27.03
CA HIS A 12 -4.99 28.09 -26.16
C HIS A 12 -4.63 26.70 -26.68
N ASN A 13 -3.39 26.36 -26.38
CA ASN A 13 -2.74 25.06 -26.45
C ASN A 13 -3.69 23.94 -25.98
N LYS A 14 -4.04 22.99 -26.86
CA LYS A 14 -4.64 21.72 -26.44
C LYS A 14 -3.52 20.90 -25.81
N SER A 15 -3.31 21.10 -24.51
CA SER A 15 -2.52 20.20 -23.67
C SER A 15 -3.13 18.80 -23.79
N THR A 16 -2.37 17.91 -24.40
CA THR A 16 -2.60 16.47 -24.35
C THR A 16 -2.71 16.06 -22.88
N SER A 17 -3.90 15.62 -22.47
CA SER A 17 -4.15 15.06 -21.14
C SER A 17 -3.16 13.92 -20.89
N GLN A 18 -2.12 14.21 -20.10
CA GLN A 18 -1.33 13.17 -19.46
C GLN A 18 -2.32 12.39 -18.58
N ARG A 19 -2.47 11.09 -18.85
CA ARG A 19 -3.02 10.19 -17.83
C ARG A 19 -2.12 10.37 -16.62
N LYS A 20 -2.64 10.90 -15.52
CA LYS A 20 -1.99 10.78 -14.20
C LYS A 20 -1.78 9.29 -13.99
N GLY A 21 -0.56 8.81 -14.12
CA GLY A 21 -0.22 7.48 -13.64
C GLY A 21 -0.57 7.48 -12.16
N VAL A 22 -1.47 6.59 -11.74
CA VAL A 22 -1.77 6.40 -10.33
C VAL A 22 -0.46 5.95 -9.70
N VAL A 23 0.13 6.77 -8.83
CA VAL A 23 1.34 6.41 -8.09
C VAL A 23 0.89 5.44 -7.01
N MET A 24 1.05 4.15 -7.29
CA MET A 24 0.85 3.08 -6.30
C MET A 24 1.94 3.20 -5.22
N ILE A 25 1.57 2.98 -3.97
CA ILE A 25 2.51 2.99 -2.84
C ILE A 25 2.81 1.57 -2.36
N LEU A 26 3.99 1.38 -1.80
CA LEU A 26 4.38 0.18 -1.08
C LEU A 26 4.35 0.45 0.43
N GLU A 27 3.51 -0.26 1.15
CA GLU A 27 3.64 -0.44 2.60
C GLU A 27 4.69 -1.52 2.87
N ILE A 28 5.62 -1.20 3.77
CA ILE A 28 6.57 -2.14 4.35
C ILE A 28 6.27 -2.20 5.83
N ALA A 29 5.77 -3.35 6.31
CA ALA A 29 5.55 -3.60 7.72
C ALA A 29 6.53 -4.66 8.22
N SER A 30 7.48 -4.26 9.05
CA SER A 30 8.42 -5.14 9.73
C SER A 30 7.83 -5.57 11.07
N VAL A 31 7.74 -6.87 11.28
CA VAL A 31 7.11 -7.50 12.44
C VAL A 31 8.08 -8.49 13.07
N GLU A 32 8.22 -8.45 14.39
CA GLU A 32 8.84 -9.54 15.14
C GLU A 32 7.76 -10.53 15.59
N ILE A 33 7.94 -11.80 15.27
CA ILE A 33 7.04 -12.91 15.60
C ILE A 33 7.60 -13.68 16.79
N GLN A 34 6.72 -14.18 17.66
CA GLN A 34 7.12 -15.07 18.75
C GLN A 34 7.81 -16.32 18.17
N SER A 35 8.97 -16.70 18.72
CA SER A 35 9.87 -17.67 18.08
C SER A 35 9.27 -19.06 17.87
N ASP A 36 8.25 -19.46 18.65
CA ASP A 36 7.54 -20.73 18.53
C ASP A 36 6.26 -20.65 17.65
N LYS A 37 5.98 -19.48 17.06
CA LYS A 37 4.69 -19.19 16.39
C LYS A 37 4.74 -18.94 14.90
N HIS A 38 5.91 -19.01 14.27
CA HIS A 38 6.08 -18.74 12.83
C HIS A 38 5.13 -19.53 11.93
N ALA A 39 5.05 -20.85 12.07
CA ALA A 39 4.19 -21.68 11.23
C ALA A 39 2.69 -21.37 11.42
N GLU A 40 2.27 -21.09 12.66
CA GLU A 40 0.89 -20.69 12.96
C GLU A 40 0.58 -19.30 12.35
N PHE A 41 1.54 -18.38 12.45
CA PHE A 41 1.45 -17.05 11.87
C PHE A 41 1.33 -17.12 10.34
N GLU A 42 2.15 -17.92 9.65
CA GLU A 42 2.10 -18.07 8.19
C GLU A 42 0.72 -18.54 7.70
N VAL A 43 0.10 -19.49 8.42
CA VAL A 43 -1.27 -19.93 8.15
C VAL A 43 -2.28 -18.81 8.41
N ALA A 44 -2.13 -18.10 9.54
CA ALA A 44 -3.03 -17.03 9.93
C ALA A 44 -2.98 -15.82 9.00
N ILE A 45 -1.78 -15.37 8.61
CA ILE A 45 -1.59 -14.23 7.71
C ILE A 45 -2.11 -14.56 6.31
N LYS A 46 -1.88 -15.79 5.81
CA LYS A 46 -2.45 -16.22 4.53
C LYS A 46 -3.99 -16.16 4.58
N ARG A 47 -4.61 -16.67 5.64
CA ARG A 47 -6.06 -16.58 5.84
C ARG A 47 -6.53 -15.11 5.90
N ALA A 48 -5.84 -14.26 6.64
CA ALA A 48 -6.18 -12.84 6.76
C ALA A 48 -6.12 -12.13 5.39
N VAL A 49 -5.10 -12.43 4.58
CA VAL A 49 -4.99 -11.91 3.21
C VAL A 49 -6.16 -12.38 2.36
N ASP A 50 -6.38 -13.69 2.28
CA ASP A 50 -7.40 -14.32 1.42
C ASP A 50 -8.84 -13.92 1.77
N THR A 51 -9.10 -13.52 3.02
CA THR A 51 -10.47 -13.27 3.51
C THR A 51 -10.77 -11.81 3.83
N ILE A 52 -9.76 -11.03 4.21
CA ILE A 52 -9.90 -9.63 4.65
C ILE A 52 -9.22 -8.70 3.66
N LEU A 53 -7.90 -8.83 3.47
CA LEU A 53 -7.11 -7.82 2.75
C LEU A 53 -7.50 -7.71 1.27
N VAL A 54 -7.81 -8.83 0.61
CA VAL A 54 -8.27 -8.84 -0.80
C VAL A 54 -9.60 -8.08 -1.04
N LYS A 55 -10.34 -7.74 0.02
CA LYS A 55 -11.58 -6.95 -0.05
C LYS A 55 -11.39 -5.50 0.37
N ALA A 56 -10.20 -5.14 0.85
CA ALA A 56 -9.90 -3.78 1.26
C ALA A 56 -9.86 -2.87 0.01
N LYS A 57 -10.48 -1.69 0.13
CA LYS A 57 -10.44 -0.68 -0.93
C LYS A 57 -8.99 -0.34 -1.25
N GLY A 58 -8.65 -0.30 -2.53
CA GLY A 58 -7.32 0.07 -3.00
C GLY A 58 -6.22 -0.96 -2.73
N PHE A 59 -6.54 -2.16 -2.25
CA PHE A 59 -5.55 -3.24 -2.15
C PHE A 59 -5.12 -3.73 -3.54
N ILE A 60 -3.81 -3.95 -3.73
CA ILE A 60 -3.24 -4.37 -5.02
C ILE A 60 -2.53 -5.71 -4.91
N SER A 61 -1.59 -5.86 -3.98
CA SER A 61 -0.79 -7.08 -3.83
C SER A 61 -0.26 -7.26 -2.42
N PHE A 62 0.10 -8.49 -2.08
CA PHE A 62 0.71 -8.86 -0.82
C PHE A 62 1.89 -9.81 -1.05
N GLU A 63 2.99 -9.60 -0.34
CA GLU A 63 4.11 -10.55 -0.25
C GLU A 63 4.57 -10.69 1.21
N LEU A 64 5.01 -11.89 1.58
CA LEU A 64 5.55 -12.21 2.90
C LEU A 64 7.03 -12.57 2.76
N GLN A 65 7.89 -11.97 3.55
CA GLN A 65 9.33 -12.19 3.52
C GLN A 65 9.84 -12.60 4.90
N HIS A 66 10.60 -13.69 4.97
CA HIS A 66 11.23 -14.15 6.21
C HIS A 66 12.66 -13.60 6.32
N GLY A 67 13.03 -13.10 7.50
CA GLY A 67 14.36 -12.57 7.77
C GLY A 67 15.43 -13.66 7.79
N ILE A 68 16.57 -13.40 7.15
CA ILE A 68 17.72 -14.32 7.15
C ILE A 68 18.62 -14.05 8.37
N GLU A 69 18.97 -12.78 8.63
CA GLU A 69 19.84 -12.40 9.75
C GLU A 69 19.10 -12.33 11.09
N LYS A 70 17.78 -12.12 11.03
CA LYS A 70 16.88 -12.13 12.19
C LYS A 70 15.72 -13.06 11.87
N ALA A 71 15.83 -14.33 12.27
CA ALA A 71 14.83 -15.35 11.98
C ALA A 71 13.44 -14.98 12.54
N ASP A 72 13.39 -14.31 13.70
CA ASP A 72 12.11 -13.88 14.28
C ASP A 72 11.48 -12.65 13.58
N ARG A 73 12.14 -12.09 12.56
CA ARG A 73 11.63 -10.93 11.83
C ARG A 73 11.00 -11.34 10.51
N ILE A 74 9.75 -10.94 10.31
CA ILE A 74 9.02 -11.08 9.05
C ILE A 74 8.68 -9.70 8.51
N THR A 75 8.74 -9.54 7.19
CA THR A 75 8.34 -8.31 6.49
C THR A 75 7.13 -8.59 5.61
N LEU A 76 6.09 -7.78 5.79
CA LEU A 76 4.91 -7.73 4.93
C LEU A 76 5.13 -6.62 3.90
N LEU A 77 4.97 -6.94 2.62
CA LEU A 77 5.01 -5.98 1.52
C LEU A 77 3.61 -5.88 0.93
N ILE A 78 2.95 -4.74 1.14
CA ILE A 78 1.55 -4.54 0.70
C ILE A 78 1.50 -3.37 -0.25
N ARG A 79 0.95 -3.58 -1.46
CA ARG A 79 0.74 -2.48 -2.41
C ARG A 79 -0.68 -1.95 -2.30
N TRP A 80 -0.77 -0.63 -2.27
CA TRP A 80 -2.03 0.10 -2.23
C TRP A 80 -2.12 1.11 -3.36
N GLU A 81 -3.34 1.41 -3.82
CA GLU A 81 -3.60 2.47 -4.80
C GLU A 81 -3.20 3.84 -4.24
N THR A 82 -3.50 4.11 -2.97
CA THR A 82 -3.17 5.38 -2.29
C THR A 82 -2.82 5.18 -0.82
N LEU A 83 -2.18 6.19 -0.21
CA LEU A 83 -1.93 6.22 1.24
C LEU A 83 -3.24 6.24 2.05
N ASP A 84 -4.24 6.97 1.58
CA ASP A 84 -5.53 7.09 2.26
C ASP A 84 -6.32 5.78 2.24
N ASP A 85 -6.20 4.98 1.18
CA ASP A 85 -6.83 3.66 1.12
C ASP A 85 -6.33 2.74 2.24
N HIS A 86 -5.03 2.79 2.54
CA HIS A 86 -4.49 2.09 3.72
C HIS A 86 -4.83 2.82 5.03
N MET A 87 -4.33 4.06 5.21
CA MET A 87 -4.28 4.73 6.51
C MET A 87 -5.63 5.28 6.98
N VAL A 88 -6.58 5.48 6.07
CA VAL A 88 -7.92 5.95 6.40
C VAL A 88 -8.93 4.84 6.14
N ALA A 89 -9.11 4.43 4.88
CA ALA A 89 -10.19 3.52 4.51
C ALA A 89 -10.04 2.13 5.14
N PHE A 90 -8.84 1.55 5.14
CA PHE A 90 -8.61 0.26 5.77
C PHE A 90 -8.44 0.39 7.29
N ARG A 91 -7.47 1.17 7.77
CA ARG A 91 -7.11 1.28 9.21
C ARG A 91 -8.26 1.73 10.11
N GLN A 92 -9.27 2.45 9.60
CA GLN A 92 -10.43 2.89 10.38
C GLN A 92 -11.68 2.00 10.20
N SER A 93 -11.56 0.91 9.45
CA SER A 93 -12.68 0.01 9.16
C SER A 93 -12.75 -1.20 10.09
N ASP A 94 -13.92 -1.83 10.14
CA ASP A 94 -14.12 -3.13 10.79
C ASP A 94 -13.23 -4.24 10.21
N GLN A 95 -12.78 -4.09 8.95
CA GLN A 95 -11.86 -5.05 8.33
C GLN A 95 -10.50 -5.00 9.02
N TYR A 96 -10.02 -3.83 9.42
CA TYR A 96 -8.75 -3.71 10.15
C TYR A 96 -8.82 -4.35 11.53
N THR A 97 -9.94 -4.22 12.24
CA THR A 97 -10.16 -4.93 13.51
C THR A 97 -10.03 -6.43 13.34
N LYS A 98 -10.73 -7.02 12.35
CA LYS A 98 -10.66 -8.46 12.04
C LYS A 98 -9.27 -8.90 11.60
N TRP A 99 -8.59 -8.06 10.81
CA TRP A 99 -7.21 -8.28 10.40
C TRP A 99 -6.29 -8.41 11.62
N ARG A 100 -6.37 -7.44 12.54
CA ARG A 100 -5.58 -7.43 13.78
C ARG A 100 -5.89 -8.62 14.67
N GLU A 101 -7.16 -8.93 14.90
CA GLU A 101 -7.59 -10.10 15.69
C GLU A 101 -6.95 -11.41 15.21
N ILE A 102 -6.75 -11.56 13.89
CA ILE A 102 -6.14 -12.77 13.32
C ILE A 102 -4.63 -12.81 13.55
N ILE A 103 -3.91 -11.69 13.39
CA ILE A 103 -2.44 -11.71 13.27
C ILE A 103 -1.70 -11.18 14.49
N GLU A 104 -2.30 -10.24 15.23
CA GLU A 104 -1.70 -9.60 16.40
C GLU A 104 -1.30 -10.57 17.51
N PRO A 105 -2.03 -11.67 17.79
CA PRO A 105 -1.63 -12.62 18.83
C PRO A 105 -0.25 -13.25 18.64
N TYR A 106 0.33 -13.18 17.43
CA TYR A 106 1.63 -13.75 17.11
C TYR A 106 2.81 -12.78 17.27
N PHE A 107 2.53 -11.48 17.44
CA PHE A 107 3.57 -10.46 17.49
C PHE A 107 4.33 -10.52 18.82
N ALA A 108 5.65 -10.37 18.76
CA ALA A 108 6.53 -10.23 19.92
C ALA A 108 6.74 -8.75 20.29
N SER A 109 6.55 -7.84 19.33
CA SER A 109 6.67 -6.40 19.52
C SER A 109 5.75 -5.63 18.56
N THR A 110 5.57 -4.33 18.80
CA THR A 110 4.77 -3.48 17.92
C THR A 110 5.41 -3.40 16.53
N PRO A 111 4.66 -3.67 15.43
CA PRO A 111 5.18 -3.55 14.07
C PRO A 111 5.67 -2.13 13.75
N GLN A 112 6.78 -2.04 13.01
CA GLN A 112 7.18 -0.81 12.34
C GLN A 112 6.60 -0.79 10.92
N VAL A 113 5.92 0.30 10.54
CA VAL A 113 5.22 0.41 9.26
C VAL A 113 5.57 1.73 8.58
N ASP A 114 6.07 1.65 7.34
CA ASP A 114 6.43 2.81 6.51
C ASP A 114 5.84 2.67 5.09
N HIS A 115 5.68 3.79 4.38
CA HIS A 115 5.13 3.86 3.01
C HIS A 115 6.11 4.48 2.04
N TRP A 116 6.23 3.88 0.86
CA TRP A 116 7.24 4.21 -0.14
C TRP A 116 6.62 4.42 -1.51
N ASN A 117 7.10 5.44 -2.23
CA ASN A 117 6.83 5.59 -3.66
C ASN A 117 7.86 4.77 -4.44
N GLN A 118 7.39 4.02 -5.45
CA GLN A 118 8.30 3.40 -6.41
C GLN A 118 8.89 4.48 -7.31
N ILE A 119 10.22 4.65 -7.27
CA ILE A 119 10.95 5.59 -8.12
C ILE A 119 11.36 4.94 -9.45
N PHE A 120 11.77 3.67 -9.42
CA PHE A 120 12.25 2.92 -10.59
C PHE A 120 12.12 1.41 -10.37
N THR A 121 12.03 0.65 -11.46
CA THR A 121 12.19 -0.82 -11.51
C THR A 121 12.98 -1.15 -12.78
N ALA A 122 13.85 -2.16 -12.74
CA ALA A 122 14.79 -2.48 -13.82
C ALA A 122 14.22 -3.51 -14.81
#